data_AF-A0A3D0NZS6-F1
#
_entry.id   AF-A0A3D0NZS6-F1
#
_cell.length_a   1.000
_cell.length_b   1.000
_cell.length_c   1.000
_cell.angle_alpha   90.00
_cell.angle_beta   90.00
_cell.angle_gamma   90.00
#
_symmetry.space_group_name_H-M   'P 1'
#
loop_
_entity.id
_entity.type
_entity.pdbx_description
1 polymer ?
#
loop_
_entity_poly.entity_id
_entity_poly.type
_entity_poly.pdbx_seq_one_letter_code
_entity_poly.pdbx_strand_id
1 'polypeptide(L)'
;MKKRTKTVLFVLAGVVSAIVLACVGVVAYFIYTFPSFDEFPHQSDEIMISRFHEHRAEFEQLRAMAESDDLMWRLDDTWTDPANLPSDRVAEYRRLFKLVGTPRGISKYRDKKQIVFLASTLGWVSSGSAKGYLYSPGKRPSGKFIESLNNEETLRQLDIYFLRHIEGDWYLFFERS
;
A
#
# COMPACT_ATOMS: atom_id res chain seq x y z
N MET A 1 -12.76 57.61 -20.33
CA MET A 1 -12.39 56.16 -20.33
C MET A 1 -11.79 55.63 -19.02
N LYS A 2 -10.94 56.36 -18.27
CA LYS A 2 -10.27 55.84 -17.05
C LYS A 2 -11.16 55.33 -15.88
N LYS A 3 -12.40 55.80 -15.73
CA LYS A 3 -13.29 55.38 -14.61
C LYS A 3 -13.84 53.95 -14.78
N ARG A 4 -14.19 53.53 -16.00
CA ARG A 4 -14.76 52.20 -16.25
C ARG A 4 -13.75 51.07 -16.00
N THR A 5 -12.47 51.30 -16.29
CA THR A 5 -11.41 50.33 -16.08
C THR A 5 -11.20 50.01 -14.59
N LYS A 6 -11.33 51.01 -13.70
CA LYS A 6 -11.20 50.79 -12.25
C LYS A 6 -12.36 49.93 -11.71
N THR A 7 -13.59 50.22 -12.13
CA THR A 7 -14.77 49.46 -11.70
C THR A 7 -14.69 47.99 -12.13
N VAL A 8 -14.26 47.71 -13.36
CA VAL A 8 -14.09 46.32 -13.84
C VAL A 8 -13.00 45.59 -13.05
N LEU A 9 -11.90 46.26 -12.71
CA LEU A 9 -10.82 45.68 -11.92
C LEU A 9 -11.27 45.30 -10.49
N PHE A 10 -12.06 46.16 -9.84
CA PHE A 10 -12.60 45.89 -8.50
C PHE A 10 -13.59 44.71 -8.51
N VAL A 11 -14.44 44.61 -9.53
CA VAL A 11 -15.39 43.49 -9.65
C VAL A 11 -14.66 42.16 -9.86
N LEU A 12 -13.64 42.13 -10.73
CA LEU A 12 -12.83 40.93 -10.96
C LEU A 12 -12.09 40.48 -9.69
N ALA A 13 -11.50 41.42 -8.94
CA ALA A 13 -10.83 41.10 -7.68
C ALA A 13 -11.79 40.50 -6.64
N GLY A 14 -13.02 41.03 -6.55
CA GLY A 14 -14.06 40.49 -5.66
C GLY A 14 -14.47 39.07 -6.03
N VAL A 15 -14.68 38.79 -7.33
CA VAL A 15 -15.04 37.46 -7.83
C VAL A 15 -13.93 36.44 -7.56
N VAL A 16 -12.67 36.80 -7.84
CA VAL A 16 -11.51 35.92 -7.57
C VAL A 16 -11.40 35.61 -6.08
N SER A 17 -11.55 36.63 -5.21
CA SER A 17 -11.50 36.42 -3.76
C SER A 17 -12.62 35.50 -3.25
N ALA A 18 -13.84 35.65 -3.77
CA ALA A 18 -14.96 34.78 -3.43
C ALA A 18 -14.72 33.32 -3.86
N ILE A 19 -14.15 33.10 -5.05
CA ILE A 19 -13.79 31.76 -5.53
C ILE A 19 -12.71 31.14 -4.64
N VAL A 20 -11.66 31.89 -4.29
CA VAL A 20 -10.59 31.38 -3.41
C VAL A 20 -11.16 30.99 -2.04
N LEU A 21 -12.01 31.84 -1.43
CA LEU A 21 -12.65 31.54 -0.16
C LEU A 21 -13.56 30.31 -0.24
N ALA A 22 -14.31 30.16 -1.34
CA ALA A 22 -15.13 28.97 -1.57
C ALA A 22 -14.26 27.71 -1.70
N CYS A 23 -13.15 27.77 -2.45
CA CYS A 23 -12.22 26.65 -2.58
C CYS A 23 -11.58 26.28 -1.23
N VAL A 24 -11.14 27.26 -0.44
CA VAL A 24 -10.59 27.02 0.90
C VAL A 24 -11.65 26.41 1.82
N GLY A 25 -12.88 26.93 1.78
CA GLY A 25 -14.00 26.40 2.56
C GLY A 25 -14.34 24.95 2.19
N VAL A 26 -14.34 24.63 0.89
CA VAL A 26 -14.51 23.25 0.40
C VAL A 26 -13.36 22.37 0.87
N VAL A 27 -12.10 22.78 0.69
CA VAL A 27 -10.95 21.99 1.15
C VAL A 27 -10.99 21.76 2.67
N ALA A 28 -11.29 22.79 3.46
CA ALA A 28 -11.41 22.68 4.91
C ALA A 28 -12.58 21.77 5.33
N TYR A 29 -13.72 21.87 4.64
CA TYR A 29 -14.86 20.96 4.84
C TYR A 29 -14.44 19.52 4.54
N PHE A 30 -13.78 19.27 3.41
CA PHE A 30 -13.27 17.93 3.07
C PHE A 30 -12.27 17.42 4.13
N ILE A 31 -11.36 18.25 4.63
CA ILE A 31 -10.42 17.86 5.70
C ILE A 31 -11.16 17.50 7.00
N TYR A 32 -12.26 18.21 7.32
CA TYR A 32 -12.99 18.02 8.56
C TYR A 32 -13.99 16.86 8.50
N THR A 33 -14.63 16.62 7.36
CA THR A 33 -15.70 15.61 7.24
C THR A 33 -15.23 14.29 6.67
N PHE A 34 -14.07 14.24 5.99
CA PHE A 34 -13.51 12.94 5.62
C PHE A 34 -12.89 12.33 6.87
N PRO A 35 -13.36 11.15 7.31
CA PRO A 35 -12.70 10.43 8.38
C PRO A 35 -11.22 10.31 8.00
N SER A 36 -10.35 10.61 8.96
CA SER A 36 -8.93 10.34 8.81
C SER A 36 -8.78 8.90 8.34
N PHE A 37 -8.14 8.70 7.18
CA PHE A 37 -7.92 7.38 6.56
C PHE A 37 -7.18 6.37 7.47
N ASP A 38 -6.79 6.79 8.67
CA ASP A 38 -6.27 5.97 9.77
C ASP A 38 -7.30 4.99 10.37
N GLU A 39 -8.59 5.04 9.99
CA GLU A 39 -9.62 4.19 10.59
C GLU A 39 -9.55 2.69 10.22
N PHE A 40 -8.70 2.29 9.26
CA PHE A 40 -8.53 0.88 8.92
C PHE A 40 -7.17 0.36 9.39
N PRO A 41 -7.05 -0.17 10.62
CA PRO A 41 -5.81 -0.78 11.06
C PRO A 41 -5.42 -1.92 10.11
N HIS A 42 -4.13 -2.20 9.98
CA HIS A 42 -3.71 -3.40 9.27
C HIS A 42 -4.28 -4.64 9.98
N GLN A 43 -4.42 -5.72 9.22
CA GLN A 43 -4.91 -6.98 9.77
C GLN A 43 -3.99 -7.48 10.89
N SER A 44 -4.59 -8.08 11.93
CA SER A 44 -3.81 -8.66 13.01
C SER A 44 -2.97 -9.83 12.51
N ASP A 45 -1.84 -10.08 13.18
CA ASP A 45 -0.95 -11.17 12.84
C ASP A 45 -1.65 -12.53 12.87
N GLU A 46 -2.55 -12.74 13.83
CA GLU A 46 -3.30 -13.98 14.00
C GLU A 46 -4.19 -14.24 12.78
N ILE A 47 -4.89 -13.20 12.29
CA ILE A 47 -5.71 -13.29 11.08
C ILE A 47 -4.83 -13.59 9.85
N MET A 48 -3.70 -12.90 9.73
CA MET A 48 -2.79 -13.08 8.59
C MET A 48 -2.13 -14.47 8.59
N ILE A 49 -1.66 -14.94 9.75
CA ILE A 49 -1.08 -16.28 9.91
C ILE A 49 -2.12 -17.36 9.65
N SER A 50 -3.34 -17.20 10.20
CA SER A 50 -4.44 -18.14 9.93
C SER A 50 -4.75 -18.22 8.44
N ARG A 51 -4.87 -17.07 7.76
CA ARG A 51 -5.14 -17.03 6.32
C ARG A 51 -4.00 -17.65 5.50
N PHE A 52 -2.75 -17.44 5.91
CA PHE A 52 -1.59 -18.06 5.28
C PHE A 52 -1.65 -19.59 5.33
N HIS A 53 -2.00 -20.16 6.48
CA HIS A 53 -2.14 -21.60 6.60
C HIS A 53 -3.37 -22.14 5.85
N GLU A 54 -4.49 -21.41 5.86
CA GLU A 54 -5.70 -21.78 5.12
C GLU A 54 -5.48 -21.80 3.60
N HIS A 55 -4.72 -20.84 3.07
CA HIS A 55 -4.43 -20.70 1.63
C HIS A 55 -2.97 -20.99 1.28
N ARG A 56 -2.36 -21.96 1.97
CA ARG A 56 -0.93 -22.25 1.83
C ARG A 56 -0.55 -22.62 0.40
N ALA A 57 -1.38 -23.42 -0.26
CA ALA A 57 -1.15 -23.87 -1.63
C ALA A 57 -1.16 -22.70 -2.62
N GLU A 58 -2.08 -21.75 -2.43
CA GLU A 58 -2.21 -20.58 -3.28
C GLU A 58 -1.08 -19.57 -3.06
N PHE A 59 -0.58 -19.42 -1.83
CA PHE A 59 0.65 -18.66 -1.57
C PHE A 59 1.87 -19.26 -2.28
N GLU A 60 1.99 -20.59 -2.26
CA GLU A 60 3.06 -21.29 -2.98
C GLU A 60 2.90 -21.18 -4.50
N GLN A 61 1.68 -21.22 -5.02
CA GLN A 61 1.40 -20.96 -6.42
C GLN A 61 1.82 -19.53 -6.81
N LEU A 62 1.42 -18.52 -6.03
CA LEU A 62 1.81 -17.12 -6.23
C LEU A 62 3.33 -16.94 -6.21
N ARG A 63 4.02 -17.57 -5.25
CA ARG A 63 5.48 -17.58 -5.17
C ARG A 63 6.10 -18.19 -6.43
N ALA A 64 5.67 -19.38 -6.84
CA ALA A 64 6.20 -20.05 -8.02
C ALA A 64 5.97 -19.24 -9.30
N MET A 65 4.78 -18.66 -9.45
CA MET A 65 4.48 -17.74 -10.55
C MET A 65 5.42 -16.53 -10.51
N ALA A 66 5.58 -15.91 -9.35
CA ALA A 66 6.46 -14.76 -9.19
C ALA A 66 7.93 -15.11 -9.49
N GLU A 67 8.41 -16.30 -9.17
CA GLU A 67 9.77 -16.74 -9.52
C GLU A 67 9.95 -16.97 -11.03
N SER A 68 8.96 -17.59 -11.69
CA SER A 68 9.03 -17.87 -13.13
C SER A 68 8.87 -16.61 -13.98
N ASP A 69 8.08 -15.66 -13.49
CA ASP A 69 7.65 -14.49 -14.23
C ASP A 69 8.61 -13.32 -13.98
N ASP A 70 9.04 -12.64 -15.06
CA ASP A 70 9.85 -11.43 -14.98
C ASP A 70 8.99 -10.20 -14.65
N LEU A 71 8.39 -10.23 -13.46
CA LEU A 71 7.69 -9.09 -12.88
C LEU A 71 8.71 -7.97 -12.63
N MET A 72 8.57 -6.86 -13.36
CA MET A 72 9.56 -5.79 -13.30
C MET A 72 9.49 -5.00 -11.99
N TRP A 73 8.27 -4.64 -11.52
CA TRP A 73 8.11 -3.81 -10.32
C TRP A 73 6.93 -4.24 -9.46
N ARG A 74 5.70 -4.00 -9.95
CA ARG A 74 4.49 -4.19 -9.13
C ARG A 74 3.29 -4.66 -9.95
N LEU A 75 2.52 -5.57 -9.37
CA LEU A 75 1.25 -6.04 -9.90
C LEU A 75 0.27 -6.18 -8.73
N ASP A 76 -0.85 -5.47 -8.78
CA ASP A 76 -1.92 -5.58 -7.79
C ASP A 76 -3.29 -5.89 -8.42
N ASP A 77 -4.34 -5.90 -7.60
CA ASP A 77 -5.67 -6.34 -8.00
C ASP A 77 -6.32 -5.48 -9.09
N THR A 78 -5.86 -4.23 -9.25
CA THR A 78 -6.47 -3.21 -10.11
C THR A 78 -5.47 -2.48 -10.99
N TRP A 79 -4.18 -2.54 -10.67
CA TRP A 79 -3.10 -1.81 -11.32
C TRP A 79 -1.85 -2.68 -11.56
N THR A 80 -1.04 -2.29 -12.53
CA THR A 80 0.11 -3.06 -13.01
C THR A 80 1.17 -2.11 -13.57
N ASP A 81 2.43 -2.27 -13.16
CA ASP A 81 3.50 -1.32 -13.47
C ASP A 81 4.84 -1.98 -13.78
N PRO A 82 5.37 -1.66 -14.97
CA PRO A 82 4.92 -2.35 -16.17
C PRO A 82 5.16 -3.86 -16.01
N ALA A 83 4.13 -4.67 -16.26
CA ALA A 83 4.33 -6.12 -16.37
C ALA A 83 4.31 -6.51 -17.85
N ASN A 84 5.37 -7.15 -18.32
CA ASN A 84 5.38 -7.79 -19.64
C ASN A 84 4.72 -9.17 -19.55
N LEU A 85 3.47 -9.20 -19.07
CA LEU A 85 2.72 -10.44 -18.84
C LEU A 85 1.49 -10.53 -19.76
N PRO A 86 1.19 -11.73 -20.29
CA PRO A 86 -0.07 -12.00 -20.95
C PRO A 86 -1.29 -11.67 -20.05
N SER A 87 -2.40 -11.27 -20.68
CA SER A 87 -3.60 -10.83 -19.96
C SER A 87 -4.26 -11.89 -19.08
N ASP A 88 -4.23 -13.16 -19.51
CA ASP A 88 -4.66 -14.32 -18.76
C ASP A 88 -3.77 -14.55 -17.53
N ARG A 89 -2.45 -14.35 -17.67
CA ARG A 89 -1.52 -14.45 -16.56
C ARG A 89 -1.77 -13.38 -15.49
N VAL A 90 -2.03 -12.14 -15.91
CA VAL A 90 -2.43 -11.04 -15.02
C VAL A 90 -3.76 -11.36 -14.32
N ALA A 91 -4.74 -11.91 -15.04
CA ALA A 91 -6.02 -12.29 -14.46
C ALA A 91 -5.87 -13.34 -13.36
N GLU A 92 -4.99 -14.33 -13.56
CA GLU A 92 -4.73 -15.37 -12.56
C GLU A 92 -4.07 -14.80 -11.28
N TYR A 93 -3.08 -13.91 -11.42
CA TYR A 93 -2.53 -13.19 -10.27
C TYR A 93 -3.61 -12.47 -9.46
N ARG A 94 -4.47 -11.71 -10.14
CA ARG A 94 -5.54 -10.95 -9.49
C ARG A 94 -6.57 -11.85 -8.80
N ARG A 95 -6.86 -13.01 -9.39
CA ARG A 95 -7.71 -14.03 -8.77
C ARG A 95 -7.08 -14.53 -7.47
N LEU A 96 -5.80 -14.89 -7.50
CA LEU A 96 -5.06 -15.39 -6.34
C LEU A 96 -4.90 -14.33 -5.25
N PHE A 97 -4.61 -13.07 -5.58
CA PHE A 97 -4.52 -11.98 -4.62
C PHE A 97 -5.82 -11.77 -3.83
N LYS A 98 -6.96 -11.85 -4.51
CA LYS A 98 -8.27 -11.78 -3.83
C LYS A 98 -8.49 -12.97 -2.91
N LEU A 99 -8.10 -14.16 -3.35
CA LEU A 99 -8.26 -15.40 -2.60
C LEU A 99 -7.41 -15.41 -1.33
N VAL A 100 -6.11 -15.08 -1.43
CA VAL A 100 -5.19 -15.10 -0.28
C VAL A 100 -5.22 -13.82 0.56
N GLY A 101 -6.08 -12.86 0.20
CA GLY A 101 -6.24 -11.59 0.92
C GLY A 101 -5.02 -10.67 0.83
N THR A 102 -4.38 -10.60 -0.34
CA THR A 102 -3.29 -9.67 -0.66
C THR A 102 -3.67 -8.73 -1.82
N PRO A 103 -4.72 -7.91 -1.68
CA PRO A 103 -5.25 -7.11 -2.78
C PRO A 103 -4.27 -6.06 -3.31
N ARG A 104 -3.30 -5.64 -2.47
CA ARG A 104 -2.22 -4.73 -2.88
C ARG A 104 -1.09 -5.44 -3.63
N GLY A 105 -1.28 -6.74 -3.86
CA GLY A 105 -0.56 -7.52 -4.85
C GLY A 105 0.84 -7.92 -4.42
N ILE A 106 1.73 -7.92 -5.41
CA ILE A 106 3.11 -8.36 -5.26
C ILE A 106 4.07 -7.23 -5.66
N SER A 107 5.17 -7.14 -4.92
CA SER A 107 6.30 -6.29 -5.23
C SER A 107 7.58 -7.11 -5.18
N LYS A 108 8.44 -6.94 -6.18
CA LYS A 108 9.81 -7.46 -6.16
C LYS A 108 10.78 -6.32 -5.90
N TYR A 109 11.61 -6.44 -4.87
CA TYR A 109 12.74 -5.53 -4.70
C TYR A 109 13.78 -5.76 -5.80
N ARG A 110 14.64 -4.75 -6.04
CA ARG A 110 15.66 -4.75 -7.11
C ARG A 110 16.59 -5.97 -7.11
N ASP A 111 16.78 -6.62 -5.97
CA ASP A 111 17.64 -7.79 -5.87
C ASP A 111 16.97 -9.09 -6.37
N LYS A 112 15.65 -9.06 -6.65
CA LYS A 112 14.81 -10.20 -7.08
C LYS A 112 14.91 -11.45 -6.18
N LYS A 113 15.50 -11.35 -4.98
CA LYS A 113 15.69 -12.48 -4.06
C LYS A 113 14.51 -12.65 -3.12
N GLN A 114 13.83 -11.56 -2.83
CA GLN A 114 12.70 -11.53 -1.93
C GLN A 114 11.43 -11.21 -2.69
N ILE A 115 10.34 -11.81 -2.22
CA ILE A 115 9.02 -11.62 -2.79
C ILE A 115 8.11 -11.07 -1.70
N VAL A 116 7.54 -9.89 -1.96
CA VAL A 116 6.66 -9.21 -1.01
C VAL A 116 5.22 -9.31 -1.52
N PHE A 117 4.33 -9.80 -0.66
CA PHE A 117 2.89 -9.83 -0.90
C PHE A 117 2.21 -8.81 0.02
N LEU A 118 1.68 -7.74 -0.55
CA LEU A 118 1.11 -6.63 0.19
C LEU A 118 -0.35 -6.95 0.55
N ALA A 119 -0.61 -7.14 1.84
CA ALA A 119 -1.98 -7.31 2.35
C ALA A 119 -2.69 -5.96 2.46
N SER A 120 -1.98 -4.96 2.96
CA SER A 120 -2.54 -3.63 3.17
C SER A 120 -1.46 -2.56 3.14
N THR A 121 -1.86 -1.37 2.70
CA THR A 121 -1.04 -0.16 2.66
C THR A 121 -1.90 0.99 3.15
N LEU A 122 -1.38 1.82 4.05
CA LEU A 122 -2.07 2.97 4.63
C LEU A 122 -1.18 4.21 4.49
N GLY A 123 -1.78 5.39 4.44
CA GLY A 123 -1.07 6.68 4.43
C GLY A 123 -1.18 7.49 3.14
N TRP A 124 -0.48 8.62 3.13
CA TRP A 124 -0.44 9.64 2.08
C TRP A 124 0.90 9.63 1.34
N VAL A 125 0.99 10.42 0.26
CA VAL A 125 2.18 10.52 -0.61
C VAL A 125 3.49 10.73 0.15
N SER A 126 3.46 11.43 1.30
CA SER A 126 4.64 11.75 2.10
C SER A 126 4.86 10.88 3.33
N SER A 127 3.92 9.99 3.68
CA SER A 127 4.11 9.03 4.77
C SER A 127 3.11 7.89 4.68
N GLY A 128 3.58 6.67 4.84
CA GLY A 128 2.72 5.50 4.81
C GLY A 128 3.25 4.32 5.60
N SER A 129 2.44 3.27 5.64
CA SER A 129 2.83 1.98 6.17
C SER A 129 2.33 0.87 5.27
N ALA A 130 3.05 -0.24 5.26
CA ALA A 130 2.67 -1.45 4.56
C ALA A 130 2.75 -2.63 5.54
N LYS A 131 1.79 -3.54 5.44
CA LYS A 131 1.81 -4.83 6.13
C LYS A 131 1.48 -5.93 5.15
N GLY A 132 2.20 -7.04 5.24
CA GLY A 132 2.06 -8.13 4.29
C GLY A 132 2.90 -9.35 4.64
N TYR A 133 3.10 -10.20 3.64
CA TYR A 133 3.92 -11.39 3.71
C TYR A 133 5.22 -11.17 2.94
N LEU A 134 6.29 -11.76 3.44
CA LEU A 134 7.61 -11.77 2.84
C LEU A 134 8.06 -13.21 2.68
N TYR A 135 8.45 -13.58 1.47
CA TYR A 135 9.19 -14.81 1.20
C TYR A 135 10.66 -14.47 0.95
N SER A 136 11.57 -15.07 1.73
CA SER A 136 13.02 -14.80 1.69
C SER A 136 13.81 -16.11 1.76
N PRO A 137 14.04 -16.79 0.61
CA PRO A 137 14.65 -18.11 0.59
C PRO A 137 16.13 -18.08 0.96
N GLY A 138 16.57 -19.04 1.79
CA GLY A 138 17.97 -19.35 2.03
C GLY A 138 18.79 -18.32 2.82
N LYS A 139 18.27 -17.11 3.04
CA LYS A 139 18.89 -16.09 3.89
C LYS A 139 17.85 -15.39 4.73
N ARG A 140 18.16 -15.28 6.03
CA ARG A 140 17.37 -14.47 6.97
C ARG A 140 17.27 -13.02 6.46
N PRO A 141 16.05 -12.49 6.28
CA PRO A 141 15.85 -11.11 5.83
C PRO A 141 16.43 -10.10 6.83
N SER A 142 16.89 -8.96 6.31
CA SER A 142 17.31 -7.82 7.12
C SER A 142 16.09 -7.09 7.65
N GLY A 143 16.00 -6.94 8.97
CA GLY A 143 14.89 -6.28 9.65
C GLY A 143 14.89 -6.63 11.13
N LYS A 144 14.12 -5.91 11.92
CA LYS A 144 14.00 -6.19 13.35
C LYS A 144 12.95 -7.26 13.59
N PHE A 145 13.37 -8.36 14.20
CA PHE A 145 12.46 -9.46 14.52
C PHE A 145 11.74 -9.18 15.82
N ILE A 146 10.41 -9.26 15.80
CA ILE A 146 9.56 -9.08 16.98
C ILE A 146 8.49 -10.17 17.01
N GLU A 147 7.92 -10.38 18.19
CA GLU A 147 6.92 -11.42 18.41
C GLU A 147 5.53 -11.04 17.89
N SER A 148 5.23 -9.75 17.77
CA SER A 148 3.94 -9.26 17.27
C SER A 148 4.09 -7.94 16.53
N LEU A 149 3.43 -7.83 15.37
CA LEU A 149 3.30 -6.62 14.56
C LEU A 149 1.95 -5.91 14.81
N ASN A 150 1.21 -6.25 15.87
CA ASN A 150 -0.14 -5.71 16.12
C ASN A 150 -0.12 -4.30 16.74
N ASN A 151 0.97 -3.92 17.43
CA ASN A 151 1.08 -2.60 18.06
C ASN A 151 1.61 -1.55 17.07
N GLU A 152 0.81 -1.22 16.06
CA GLU A 152 1.22 -0.33 14.98
C GLU A 152 1.66 1.05 15.45
N GLU A 153 0.99 1.63 16.46
CA GLU A 153 1.35 2.95 16.99
C GLU A 153 2.80 2.95 17.50
N THR A 154 3.18 1.92 18.25
CA THR A 154 4.55 1.76 18.72
C THR A 154 5.51 1.52 17.56
N LEU A 155 5.13 0.71 16.57
CA LEU A 155 5.98 0.43 15.40
C LEU A 155 6.18 1.68 14.53
N ARG A 156 5.17 2.54 14.41
CA ARG A 156 5.24 3.81 13.66
C ARG A 156 6.25 4.79 14.26
N GLN A 157 6.55 4.68 15.56
CA GLN A 157 7.51 5.53 16.26
C GLN A 157 8.94 4.98 16.23
N LEU A 158 9.13 3.75 15.75
CA LEU A 158 10.38 3.01 15.83
C LEU A 158 11.00 2.76 14.43
N ASP A 159 11.78 1.69 14.29
CA ASP A 159 12.48 1.27 13.08
C ASP A 159 11.57 1.26 11.83
N ILE A 160 12.18 1.33 10.63
CA ILE A 160 11.42 1.38 9.37
C ILE A 160 10.90 0.02 8.89
N TYR A 161 11.42 -1.10 9.44
CA TYR A 161 11.14 -2.45 8.92
C TYR A 161 11.19 -3.53 10.01
N PHE A 162 10.04 -4.15 10.27
CA PHE A 162 9.86 -5.20 11.27
C PHE A 162 9.40 -6.51 10.65
N LEU A 163 9.78 -7.61 11.28
CA LEU A 163 9.53 -8.96 10.81
C LEU A 163 9.03 -9.86 11.93
N ARG A 164 8.04 -10.71 11.60
CA ARG A 164 7.61 -11.82 12.44
C ARG A 164 7.69 -13.09 11.61
N HIS A 165 8.39 -14.10 12.10
CA HIS A 165 8.49 -15.39 11.40
C HIS A 165 7.15 -16.14 11.46
N ILE A 166 6.77 -16.78 10.36
CA ILE A 166 5.60 -17.66 10.29
C ILE A 166 6.10 -19.10 10.30
N GLU A 167 6.68 -19.55 9.18
CA GLU A 167 7.26 -20.89 9.01
C GLU A 167 8.23 -20.89 7.80
N GLY A 168 9.20 -21.80 7.80
CA GLY A 168 10.17 -21.91 6.69
C GLY A 168 10.81 -20.55 6.35
N ASP A 169 10.71 -20.17 5.07
CA ASP A 169 11.20 -18.90 4.54
C ASP A 169 10.12 -17.79 4.47
N TRP A 170 8.99 -17.99 5.16
CA TRP A 170 7.86 -17.05 5.20
C TRP A 170 7.80 -16.23 6.48
N TYR A 171 7.55 -14.94 6.30
CA TYR A 171 7.48 -13.94 7.36
C TYR A 171 6.27 -13.04 7.15
N LEU A 172 5.71 -12.48 8.22
CA LEU A 172 4.99 -11.23 8.15
C LEU A 172 6.00 -10.08 8.21
N PHE A 173 5.69 -8.98 7.53
CA PHE A 173 6.44 -7.75 7.65
C PHE A 173 5.53 -6.55 7.93
N PHE A 174 6.12 -5.55 8.57
CA PHE A 174 5.55 -4.21 8.68
C PHE A 174 6.64 -3.20 8.29
N GLU A 175 6.32 -2.30 7.37
CA GLU A 175 7.21 -1.26 6.87
C GLU A 175 6.56 0.11 7.07
N ARG A 176 7.38 1.11 7.42
CA ARG A 176 6.99 2.53 7.42
C ARG A 176 7.77 3.28 6.34
N SER A 177 7.08 4.09 5.54
CA SER A 177 7.64 4.96 4.50
C SER A 177 7.44 6.43 4.83
#